data_AF-A0A0G0UEV4-F1
#
_entry.id   AF-A0A0G0UEV4-F1
#
_cell.length_a   1.000
_cell.length_b   1.000
_cell.length_c   1.000
_cell.angle_alpha   90.00
_cell.angle_beta   90.00
_cell.angle_gamma   90.00
#
_symmetry.space_group_name_H-M   'P 1'
#
loop_
_entity.id
_entity.type
_entity.pdbx_description
1 polymer ?
#
loop_
_entity_poly.entity_id
_entity_poly.type
_entity_poly.pdbx_seq_one_letter_code
_entity_poly.pdbx_strand_id
1 'polypeptide(L)' 'VLTDIPATEIPAGIEIGGYVYISASQTDLIADAKRKGYQ' A
#
# COMPACT_ATOMS: atom_id res chain seq x y z
N VAL A 1 16.94 1.96 -5.87
CA VAL A 1 15.84 1.74 -4.90
C VAL A 1 15.04 3.03 -4.87
N LEU A 2 13.74 2.97 -5.13
CA LEU A 2 12.84 4.12 -4.93
C LEU A 2 12.42 4.09 -3.46
N THR A 3 12.96 5.00 -2.64
CA THR A 3 12.56 5.20 -1.24
C THR A 3 11.77 6.51 -1.12
N ASP A 4 10.93 6.62 -0.09
CA ASP A 4 10.28 7.87 0.33
C ASP A 4 9.33 8.51 -0.68
N ILE A 5 8.79 7.74 -1.64
CA ILE A 5 7.65 8.20 -2.43
C ILE A 5 6.40 8.07 -1.55
N PRO A 6 5.73 9.18 -1.18
CA PRO A 6 4.50 9.12 -0.42
C PRO A 6 3.42 8.48 -1.29
N ALA A 7 3.19 7.19 -1.06
CA ALA A 7 2.01 6.52 -1.54
C ALA A 7 0.92 6.73 -0.48
N THR A 8 -0.23 7.24 -0.92
CA THR A 8 -1.44 7.36 -0.09
C THR A 8 -2.49 6.32 -0.47
N GLU A 9 -2.34 5.69 -1.63
CA GLU A 9 -3.26 4.67 -2.17
C GLU A 9 -2.47 3.59 -2.91
N ILE A 10 -3.01 2.36 -2.94
CA ILE A 10 -2.56 1.29 -3.83
C ILE A 10 -3.16 1.55 -5.22
N PRO A 11 -2.36 1.87 -6.26
CA PRO A 11 -2.91 2.23 -7.56
C PRO A 11 -3.80 1.12 -8.14
N ALA A 12 -4.97 1.50 -8.68
CA ALA A 12 -5.82 0.56 -9.39
C ALA A 12 -5.08 -0.02 -10.60
N GLY A 13 -5.22 -1.32 -10.83
CA GLY A 13 -4.55 -2.02 -11.93
C GLY A 13 -3.14 -2.52 -11.58
N ILE A 14 -2.64 -2.29 -10.36
CA ILE A 14 -1.50 -3.02 -9.84
C ILE A 14 -2.00 -4.31 -9.17
N GLU A 15 -1.62 -5.45 -9.73
CA GLU A 15 -1.81 -6.74 -9.09
C GLU A 15 -0.68 -6.98 -8.09
N ILE A 16 -1.03 -7.06 -6.80
CA ILE A 16 -0.08 -7.43 -5.76
C ILE A 16 0.03 -8.96 -5.75
N GLY A 17 0.99 -9.50 -6.50
CA GLY A 17 1.26 -10.95 -6.55
C GLY A 17 2.15 -11.48 -5.41
N GLY A 18 2.56 -10.63 -4.47
CA GLY A 18 3.48 -10.98 -3.38
C GLY A 18 3.26 -10.11 -2.13
N TYR A 19 4.20 -10.14 -1.19
CA TYR A 19 4.09 -9.35 0.04
C TYR A 19 4.47 -7.89 -0.21
N VAL A 20 3.61 -6.97 0.21
CA VAL A 20 3.92 -5.54 0.31
C VAL A 20 4.14 -5.19 1.77
N TYR A 21 5.31 -4.66 2.08
CA TYR A 21 5.61 -4.15 3.42
C TYR A 21 5.10 -2.72 3.54
N ILE A 22 4.15 -2.50 4.45
CA ILE A 22 3.62 -1.18 4.79
C ILE A 22 4.10 -0.84 6.20
N SER A 23 4.80 0.29 6.35
CA SER A 23 5.19 0.79 7.67
C SER A 23 3.97 1.22 8.48
N ALA A 24 4.01 1.03 9.80
CA ALA A 24 2.95 1.50 10.71
C ALA A 24 2.69 3.01 10.63
N SER A 25 3.66 3.80 10.16
CA SER A 25 3.51 5.24 9.94
C SER A 25 2.69 5.60 8.69
N GLN A 26 2.45 4.66 7.78
CA GLN A 26 1.74 4.90 6.52
C GLN A 26 0.23 4.65 6.69
N THR A 27 -0.40 5.44 7.56
CA THR A 27 -1.80 5.26 7.97
C THR A 27 -2.78 5.24 6.81
N ASP A 28 -2.57 6.11 5.81
CA ASP A 28 -3.46 6.22 4.64
C ASP A 28 -3.39 4.97 3.77
N LEU A 29 -2.17 4.45 3.55
CA LEU A 29 -1.97 3.23 2.78
C LEU A 29 -2.57 2.00 3.47
N ILE A 30 -2.45 1.93 4.80
CA ILE A 30 -3.07 0.87 5.60
C ILE A 30 -4.60 0.94 5.47
N ALA A 31 -5.18 2.13 5.53
CA ALA A 31 -6.63 2.32 5.39
C ALA A 31 -7.12 1.93 3.99
N ASP A 32 -6.39 2.32 2.95
CA ASP A 32 -6.71 1.98 1.57
C ASP A 32 -6.57 0.46 1.29
N ALA A 33 -5.51 -0.17 1.81
CA ALA A 33 -5.30 -1.61 1.72
C ALA A 33 -6.48 -2.40 2.32
N LYS A 34 -6.92 -2.01 3.52
CA LYS A 34 -8.09 -2.61 4.19
C LYS A 34 -9.37 -2.41 3.38
N ARG A 35 -9.59 -1.20 2.84
CA ARG A 35 -10.76 -0.88 2.01
C ARG A 35 -10.83 -1.74 0.76
N LYS A 36 -9.68 -2.10 0.19
CA LYS A 36 -9.54 -2.93 -1.01
C LYS A 36 -9.46 -4.44 -0.72
N GLY A 37 -9.45 -4.84 0.55
CA GLY A 37 -9.49 -6.25 0.97
C GLY A 37 -8.12 -6.94 1.00
N TYR A 38 -7.02 -6.20 0.97
CA TYR A 38 -5.68 -6.76 1.17
C TYR A 38 -5.48 -7.09 2.66
N GLN A 39 -4.88 -8.26 2.95
CA GLN A 39 -4.62 -8.77 4.31
C GLN A 39 -3.14 -8.68 4.69
#